data_AF-A0A0F9LS10-F1
#
_entry.id   AF-A0A0F9LS10-F1
#
_cell.length_a   1.000
_cell.length_b   1.000
_cell.length_c   1.000
_cell.angle_alpha   90.00
_cell.angle_beta   90.00
_cell.angle_gamma   90.00
#
_symmetry.space_group_name_H-M   'P 1'
#
loop_
_entity.id
_entity.type
_entity.pdbx_description
1 polymer ?
#
loop_
_entity_poly.entity_id
_entity_poly.type
_entity_poly.pdbx_seq_one_letter_code
_entity_poly.pdbx_strand_id
1 'polypeptide(L)'
;YVAVSDPNHAVWYQYDVTNPGKTVNKQLFYDATNLIGKEGQQGLPDGMKMHDKGYLFATGPGGVWIFNQQAKPVARLHTGQATSNCAFTEDQKILFMTADDYVLKLRLK
;
A
#
# COMPACT_ATOMS: atom_id res chain seq x y z
N TYR A 1 3.53 9.18 -4.10
CA TYR A 1 3.91 7.77 -4.28
C TYR A 1 3.19 7.19 -5.47
N VAL A 2 3.73 6.16 -6.11
CA VAL A 2 3.12 5.45 -7.24
C VAL A 2 3.33 3.95 -7.04
N ALA A 3 2.26 3.16 -7.11
CA ALA A 3 2.32 1.70 -7.11
C ALA A 3 2.47 1.19 -8.54
N VAL A 4 3.15 0.05 -8.69
CA VAL A 4 3.25 -0.66 -9.96
C VAL A 4 2.60 -2.03 -9.82
N SER A 5 1.45 -2.18 -10.48
CA SER A 5 0.70 -3.43 -10.53
C SER A 5 1.19 -4.30 -11.69
N ASP A 6 2.45 -4.72 -11.60
CA ASP A 6 3.09 -5.63 -12.56
C ASP A 6 3.63 -6.85 -11.79
N PRO A 7 3.20 -8.09 -12.09
CA PRO A 7 3.72 -9.29 -11.46
C PRO A 7 5.25 -9.46 -11.55
N ASN A 8 5.88 -8.90 -12.58
CA ASN A 8 7.34 -8.97 -12.78
C ASN A 8 8.09 -7.78 -12.16
N HIS A 9 7.36 -6.77 -11.66
CA HIS A 9 7.93 -5.55 -11.10
C HIS A 9 6.97 -4.91 -10.08
N ALA A 10 6.62 -5.70 -9.06
CA ALA A 10 5.62 -5.33 -8.05
C ALA A 10 6.26 -4.44 -6.99
N VAL A 11 6.31 -3.13 -7.28
CA VAL A 11 7.02 -2.13 -6.47
C VAL A 11 6.18 -0.91 -6.15
N TRP A 12 6.64 -0.14 -5.17
CA TRP A 12 6.21 1.24 -4.95
C TRP A 12 7.37 2.18 -5.22
N TYR A 13 7.06 3.35 -5.78
CA TYR A 13 7.99 4.45 -6.00
C TYR A 13 7.60 5.68 -5.21
N GLN A 14 8.61 6.43 -4.79
CA GLN A 14 8.48 7.80 -4.28
C GLN A 14 9.08 8.79 -5.27
N TYR A 15 8.55 10.00 -5.25
CA TYR A 15 8.94 11.10 -6.12
C TYR A 15 8.82 12.40 -5.34
N ASP A 16 9.68 13.35 -5.68
CA ASP A 16 9.54 14.72 -5.22
C ASP A 16 8.55 15.45 -6.12
N VAL A 17 7.53 16.08 -5.54
CA VAL A 17 6.59 16.94 -6.27
C VAL A 17 7.11 18.37 -6.19
N THR A 18 7.56 18.92 -7.31
CA THR A 18 8.16 20.27 -7.34
C THR A 18 7.14 21.34 -7.73
N ASN A 19 6.13 20.96 -8.51
CA ASN A 19 5.02 21.82 -8.93
C ASN A 19 3.79 20.94 -9.24
N PRO A 20 2.57 21.52 -9.35
CA PRO A 20 1.41 20.79 -9.85
C PRO A 20 1.72 20.07 -11.17
N GLY A 21 1.51 18.74 -11.20
CA GLY A 21 1.79 17.89 -12.36
C GLY A 21 3.27 17.64 -12.68
N LYS A 22 4.23 18.13 -11.89
CA LYS A 22 5.67 17.89 -12.10
C LYS A 22 6.28 17.11 -10.95
N THR A 23 6.86 15.97 -11.29
CA THR A 23 7.59 15.08 -10.36
C THR A 23 9.02 14.87 -10.82
N VAL A 24 9.95 14.79 -9.87
CA VAL A 24 11.37 14.47 -10.11
C VAL A 24 11.83 13.40 -9.12
N ASN A 25 13.10 13.00 -9.22
CA ASN A 25 13.75 12.10 -8.28
C ASN A 25 12.98 10.79 -8.03
N LYS A 26 12.69 10.05 -9.12
CA LYS A 26 12.11 8.71 -9.03
C LYS A 26 13.02 7.82 -8.17
N GLN A 27 12.51 7.37 -7.03
CA GLN A 27 13.24 6.51 -6.11
C GLN A 27 12.39 5.29 -5.78
N LEU A 28 13.01 4.11 -5.85
CA LEU A 28 12.37 2.87 -5.40
C LEU A 28 12.08 3.01 -3.91
N PHE A 29 10.81 2.90 -3.54
CA PHE A 29 10.37 2.95 -2.15
C PHE A 29 10.46 1.57 -1.53
N TYR A 30 9.85 0.57 -2.16
CA TYR A 30 9.94 -0.82 -1.74
C TYR A 30 9.67 -1.77 -2.91
N ASP A 31 10.36 -2.91 -2.92
CA ASP A 31 10.18 -3.98 -3.92
C ASP A 31 9.65 -5.23 -3.23
N ALA A 32 8.44 -5.66 -3.64
CA ALA A 32 7.77 -6.86 -3.15
C ALA A 32 7.65 -7.94 -4.23
N THR A 33 8.35 -7.80 -5.36
CA THR A 33 8.29 -8.74 -6.50
C THR A 33 8.62 -10.16 -6.08
N ASN A 34 9.54 -10.33 -5.13
CA ASN A 34 9.91 -11.64 -4.60
C ASN A 34 8.79 -12.37 -3.83
N LEU A 35 7.65 -11.74 -3.57
CA LEU A 35 6.49 -12.35 -2.92
C LEU A 35 5.41 -12.81 -3.90
N ILE A 36 5.46 -12.36 -5.16
CA ILE A 36 4.43 -12.66 -6.14
C ILE A 36 4.34 -14.16 -6.40
N GLY A 37 3.11 -14.67 -6.40
CA GLY A 37 2.81 -16.10 -6.63
C GLY A 37 3.06 -17.01 -5.42
N LYS A 38 3.56 -16.49 -4.29
CA LYS A 38 3.71 -17.29 -3.06
C LYS A 38 2.36 -17.46 -2.36
N GLU A 39 2.22 -18.58 -1.66
CA GLU A 39 1.03 -18.87 -0.85
C GLU A 39 0.77 -17.75 0.17
N GLY A 40 -0.48 -17.31 0.26
CA GLY A 40 -0.90 -16.19 1.14
C GLY A 40 -0.40 -14.80 0.73
N GLN A 41 0.20 -14.65 -0.47
CA GLN A 41 0.68 -13.38 -1.01
C GLN A 41 -0.17 -12.92 -2.21
N GLN A 42 -1.48 -13.12 -2.16
CA GLN A 42 -2.37 -12.70 -3.25
C GLN A 42 -2.35 -11.17 -3.43
N GLY A 43 -2.57 -10.71 -4.66
CA GLY A 43 -2.64 -9.30 -5.01
C GLY A 43 -1.30 -8.66 -5.41
N LEU A 44 -1.40 -7.42 -5.86
CA LEU A 44 -0.29 -6.59 -6.35
C LEU A 44 -0.35 -5.20 -5.71
N PRO A 45 0.73 -4.41 -5.78
CA PRO A 45 0.68 -3.00 -5.43
C PRO A 45 -0.40 -2.26 -6.22
N ASP A 46 -1.35 -1.65 -5.52
CA ASP A 46 -2.47 -0.90 -6.13
C ASP A 46 -2.75 0.38 -5.32
N GLY A 47 -3.90 0.45 -4.64
CA GLY A 47 -4.32 1.60 -3.86
C GLY A 47 -3.48 1.85 -2.62
N MET A 48 -3.41 3.12 -2.21
CA MET A 48 -2.67 3.53 -1.02
C MET A 48 -3.24 4.80 -0.39
N LYS A 49 -3.03 4.94 0.92
CA LYS A 49 -3.50 6.09 1.70
C LYS A 49 -2.48 6.48 2.77
N MET A 50 -2.18 7.77 2.84
CA MET A 50 -1.39 8.35 3.93
C MET A 50 -2.25 8.56 5.17
N HIS A 51 -1.70 8.21 6.33
CA HIS A 51 -2.20 8.61 7.64
C HIS A 51 -1.43 9.86 8.11
N ASP A 52 -2.10 10.77 8.82
CA ASP A 52 -1.53 12.01 9.36
C ASP A 52 -0.32 11.81 10.29
N LYS A 53 -0.15 10.62 10.89
CA LYS A 53 1.02 10.25 11.68
C LYS A 53 2.26 9.93 10.81
N GLY A 54 2.17 10.06 9.49
CA GLY A 54 3.29 9.83 8.58
C GLY A 54 3.47 8.37 8.15
N TYR A 55 2.46 7.53 8.34
CA TYR A 55 2.48 6.14 7.84
C TYR A 55 1.76 6.03 6.51
N LEU A 56 2.35 5.29 5.57
CA LEU A 56 1.71 4.93 4.30
C LEU A 56 1.08 3.54 4.45
N PHE A 57 -0.23 3.45 4.24
CA PHE A 57 -0.94 2.19 4.10
C PHE A 57 -1.09 1.93 2.61
N ALA A 58 -0.48 0.86 2.11
CA ALA A 58 -0.49 0.54 0.68
C ALA A 58 -0.86 -0.92 0.49
N THR A 59 -1.83 -1.18 -0.39
CA THR A 59 -2.17 -2.55 -0.76
C THR A 59 -1.03 -3.16 -1.57
N GLY A 60 -0.81 -4.46 -1.40
CA GLY A 60 0.24 -5.22 -2.05
C GLY A 60 0.07 -6.72 -1.80
N PRO A 61 1.11 -7.52 -2.10
CA PRO A 61 1.05 -8.97 -1.90
C PRO A 61 0.70 -9.32 -0.45
N GLY A 62 -0.36 -10.10 -0.27
CA GLY A 62 -0.84 -10.58 1.01
C GLY A 62 -1.63 -9.56 1.84
N GLY A 63 -2.08 -8.45 1.26
CA GLY A 63 -3.01 -7.50 1.91
C GLY A 63 -2.49 -6.05 1.95
N VAL A 64 -2.50 -5.41 3.11
CA VAL A 64 -2.11 -3.99 3.26
C VAL A 64 -0.82 -3.86 4.06
N TRP A 65 0.18 -3.24 3.44
CA TRP A 65 1.47 -2.93 4.04
C TRP A 65 1.43 -1.57 4.72
N ILE A 66 2.05 -1.47 5.89
CA ILE A 66 2.20 -0.21 6.63
C ILE A 66 3.67 0.16 6.63
N PHE A 67 4.01 1.27 6.00
CA PHE A 67 5.36 1.80 5.90
C PHE A 67 5.52 3.05 6.76
N ASN A 68 6.70 3.21 7.37
CA ASN A 68 7.08 4.49 7.94
C ASN A 68 7.65 5.44 6.86
N GLN A 69 8.01 6.66 7.26
CA GLN A 69 8.56 7.68 6.36
C GLN A 69 9.90 7.30 5.72
N GLN A 70 10.61 6.31 6.26
CA GLN A 70 11.88 5.79 5.75
C GLN A 70 11.69 4.57 4.83
N ALA A 71 10.48 4.37 4.30
CA ALA A 71 10.13 3.26 3.42
C ALA A 71 10.30 1.86 4.03
N LYS A 72 10.38 1.78 5.37
CA LYS A 72 10.50 0.50 6.08
C LYS A 72 9.09 -0.05 6.35
N PRO A 73 8.78 -1.30 5.95
CA PRO A 73 7.59 -2.00 6.42
C PRO A 73 7.66 -2.16 7.94
N VAL A 74 6.68 -1.62 8.65
CA VAL A 74 6.55 -1.77 10.11
C VAL A 74 5.46 -2.75 10.50
N ALA A 75 4.51 -3.01 9.61
CA ALA A 75 3.47 -4.02 9.79
C ALA A 75 2.83 -4.41 8.44
N ARG A 76 2.06 -5.50 8.46
CA ARG A 76 1.22 -5.94 7.33
C ARG A 76 -0.10 -6.48 7.87
N LEU A 77 -1.20 -6.06 7.25
CA LEU A 77 -2.54 -6.55 7.53
C LEU A 77 -2.86 -7.64 6.50
N HIS A 78 -2.91 -8.88 6.96
CA HIS A 78 -3.28 -10.01 6.13
C HIS A 78 -4.80 -10.08 5.99
N THR A 79 -5.31 -9.78 4.81
CA THR A 79 -6.74 -9.79 4.49
C THR A 79 -7.21 -11.16 3.98
N GLY A 80 -6.28 -12.02 3.56
CA GLY A 80 -6.55 -13.36 3.00
C GLY A 80 -7.03 -13.35 1.55
N GLN A 81 -7.21 -12.18 0.94
CA GLN A 81 -7.68 -11.97 -0.44
C GLN A 81 -6.81 -10.92 -1.15
N ALA A 82 -6.88 -10.85 -2.48
CA ALA A 82 -6.25 -9.77 -3.20
C ALA A 82 -6.92 -8.45 -2.80
N THR A 83 -6.13 -7.47 -2.34
CA THR A 83 -6.65 -6.22 -1.79
C THR A 83 -6.30 -5.08 -2.74
N SER A 84 -7.30 -4.39 -3.27
CA SER A 84 -7.12 -3.37 -4.31
C SER A 84 -6.97 -1.96 -3.75
N ASN A 85 -7.68 -1.60 -2.68
CA ASN A 85 -7.64 -0.25 -2.15
C ASN A 85 -7.89 -0.18 -0.64
N CYS A 86 -7.60 0.98 -0.07
CA CYS A 86 -7.92 1.28 1.32
C CYS A 86 -8.20 2.78 1.53
N ALA A 87 -9.00 3.09 2.55
CA ALA A 87 -9.32 4.46 2.92
C ALA A 87 -9.59 4.58 4.41
N PHE A 88 -9.23 5.74 4.97
CA PHE A 88 -9.56 6.08 6.35
C PHE A 88 -10.92 6.76 6.46
N THR A 89 -11.56 6.63 7.61
CA THR A 89 -12.55 7.60 8.07
C THR A 89 -11.92 8.97 8.25
N GLU A 90 -12.75 10.01 8.33
CA GLU A 90 -12.30 11.39 8.52
C GLU A 90 -11.41 11.55 9.78
N ASP A 91 -11.76 10.87 10.88
CA ASP A 91 -10.98 10.86 12.11
C ASP A 91 -9.78 9.90 12.12
N GLN A 92 -9.56 9.18 11.01
CA GLN A 92 -8.51 8.18 10.81
C GLN A 92 -8.47 7.04 11.83
N LYS A 93 -9.58 6.79 12.54
CA LYS A 93 -9.66 5.68 13.52
C LYS A 93 -10.12 4.37 12.91
N ILE A 94 -10.69 4.39 11.71
CA ILE A 94 -11.11 3.18 11.00
C ILE A 94 -10.49 3.19 9.61
N LEU A 95 -9.88 2.06 9.25
CA LEU A 95 -9.42 1.75 7.90
C LEU A 95 -10.42 0.82 7.23
N PHE A 96 -10.94 1.22 6.08
CA PHE A 96 -11.68 0.36 5.15
C PHE A 96 -10.74 -0.19 4.09
N MET A 97 -10.97 -1.43 3.66
CA MET A 97 -10.17 -2.12 2.64
C MET A 97 -11.09 -2.90 1.69
N THR A 98 -10.84 -2.82 0.39
CA THR A 98 -11.51 -3.64 -0.63
C THR A 98 -10.66 -4.87 -0.92
N ALA A 99 -11.17 -6.05 -0.57
CA ALA A 99 -10.44 -7.31 -0.62
C ALA A 99 -11.28 -8.36 -1.38
N ASP A 100 -11.06 -8.43 -2.69
CA ASP A 100 -11.91 -9.14 -3.66
C ASP A 100 -13.42 -8.94 -3.37
N ASP A 101 -14.14 -10.02 -3.05
CA ASP A 101 -15.59 -10.02 -2.79
C ASP A 101 -15.99 -9.34 -1.46
N TYR A 102 -15.03 -8.84 -0.69
CA TYR A 102 -15.26 -8.28 0.64
C TYR A 102 -14.88 -6.80 0.74
N VAL A 103 -15.67 -6.08 1.54
CA VAL A 103 -15.26 -4.80 2.13
C VAL A 103 -14.99 -5.02 3.61
N LEU A 104 -13.73 -4.90 4.00
CA LEU A 104 -13.27 -5.08 5.38
C LEU A 104 -13.17 -3.74 6.08
N LYS A 105 -13.30 -3.75 7.42
CA LYS A 105 -13.00 -2.59 8.27
C LYS A 105 -12.13 -3.01 9.46
N LEU A 106 -11.17 -2.16 9.80
CA LEU A 106 -10.30 -2.32 10.97
C LEU A 106 -10.30 -1.04 11.80
N ARG A 107 -10.52 -1.15 13.10
CA ARG A 107 -10.32 -0.03 14.03
C ARG A 107 -8.84 0.06 14.41
N LEU A 108 -8.24 1.23 14.21
CA LEU A 108 -6.85 1.53 14.56
C LEU A 108 -6.75 1.95 16.03
N LYS A 109 -5.54 1.81 16.59
CA LYS A 109 -5.19 2.20 17.97
C LYS A 109 -4.30 3.44 17.98
#